data_AF-A0A6P0SHL3-F1
#
_entry.id   AF-A0A6P0SHL3-F1
#
_cell.length_a   1.000
_cell.length_b   1.000
_cell.length_c   1.000
_cell.angle_alpha   90.00
_cell.angle_beta   90.00
_cell.angle_gamma   90.00
#
_symmetry.space_group_name_H-M   'P 1'
#
loop_
_entity.id
_entity.type
_entity.pdbx_description
1 polymer ?
#
loop_
_entity_poly.entity_id
_entity_poly.type
_entity_poly.pdbx_seq_one_letter_code
_entity_poly.pdbx_strand_id
1 'polypeptide(L)'
;MLHLIYLIAFTVLAFLAIGNLIRNLLSLSFDSQRSFSASGKSPAQWGRTQVNGNPSSAKSVPHPELLDDSGNPINEPLLVMRSMTVEDARQQLDAIYNSSPGNSKGKTEENQ
;
A
#
# COMPACT_ATOMS: atom_id res chain seq x y z
N MET A 1 41.36 -20.88 22.88
CA MET A 1 41.15 -21.59 21.61
C MET A 1 39.70 -21.53 21.06
N LEU A 2 38.64 -21.52 21.89
CA LEU A 2 37.23 -21.39 21.40
C LEU A 2 36.85 -20.00 20.84
N HIS A 3 37.63 -18.96 21.11
CA HIS A 3 37.36 -17.59 20.63
C HIS A 3 37.28 -17.49 19.11
N LEU A 4 38.06 -18.27 18.36
CA LEU A 4 38.02 -18.27 16.90
C LEU A 4 36.62 -18.67 16.40
N ILE A 5 36.01 -19.68 17.02
CA ILE A 5 34.66 -20.15 16.67
C ILE A 5 33.61 -19.08 17.03
N TYR A 6 33.75 -18.40 18.16
CA TYR A 6 32.85 -17.30 18.53
C TYR A 6 32.92 -16.13 17.56
N LEU A 7 34.13 -15.79 17.08
CA LEU A 7 34.30 -14.73 16.08
C LEU A 7 33.60 -15.10 14.76
N ILE A 8 33.75 -16.35 14.31
CA ILE A 8 33.06 -16.84 13.10
C ILE A 8 31.54 -16.87 13.28
N ALA A 9 31.03 -17.34 14.41
CA ALA A 9 29.59 -17.35 14.68
C ALA A 9 29.03 -15.91 14.72
N PHE A 10 29.76 -15.00 15.36
CA PHE A 10 29.39 -13.59 15.45
C PHE A 10 29.35 -12.92 14.08
N THR A 11 30.32 -13.16 13.20
CA THR A 11 30.31 -12.58 11.85
C THR A 11 29.11 -13.08 11.04
N VAL A 12 28.81 -14.38 11.09
CA VAL A 12 27.62 -14.94 10.41
C VAL A 12 26.34 -14.31 10.93
N LEU A 13 26.18 -14.20 12.26
CA LEU A 13 25.00 -13.57 12.86
C LEU A 13 24.89 -12.08 12.50
N ALA A 14 26.01 -11.35 12.50
CA ALA A 14 26.04 -9.94 12.14
C ALA A 14 25.61 -9.71 10.68
N PHE A 15 26.12 -10.51 9.75
CA PHE A 15 25.73 -10.43 8.33
C PHE A 15 24.24 -10.75 8.12
N LEU A 16 23.71 -11.78 8.80
CA LEU A 16 22.28 -12.12 8.75
C LEU A 16 21.42 -10.98 9.31
N ALA A 17 21.82 -10.40 10.45
CA ALA A 17 21.11 -9.31 11.10
C ALA A 17 21.09 -8.04 10.24
N ILE A 18 22.23 -7.64 9.68
CA ILE A 18 22.34 -6.48 8.78
C ILE A 18 21.50 -6.71 7.52
N GLY A 19 21.55 -7.90 6.92
CA GLY A 19 20.71 -8.24 5.76
C GLY A 19 19.22 -8.17 6.07
N ASN A 20 18.81 -8.68 7.23
CA ASN A 20 17.42 -8.62 7.70
C ASN A 20 16.98 -7.17 7.99
N LEU A 21 17.86 -6.37 8.61
CA LEU A 21 17.62 -4.96 8.87
C LEU A 21 17.43 -4.17 7.58
N ILE A 22 18.31 -4.36 6.59
CA ILE A 22 18.21 -3.70 5.29
C ILE A 22 16.90 -4.09 4.59
N ARG A 23 16.50 -5.37 4.62
CA ARG A 23 15.21 -5.81 4.04
C ARG A 23 14.03 -5.14 4.73
N ASN A 24 14.01 -5.11 6.05
CA ASN A 24 12.96 -4.45 6.82
C ASN A 24 12.94 -2.94 6.58
N LEU A 25 14.11 -2.31 6.49
CA LEU A 25 14.23 -0.88 6.22
C LEU A 25 13.77 -0.54 4.80
N LEU A 26 14.16 -1.31 3.79
CA LEU A 26 13.70 -1.12 2.41
C LEU A 26 12.19 -1.33 2.32
N SER A 27 11.65 -2.39 2.94
CA SER A 27 10.21 -2.62 3.00
C SER A 27 9.47 -1.45 3.66
N LEU A 28 9.99 -0.92 4.76
CA LEU A 28 9.41 0.21 5.48
C LEU A 28 9.53 1.53 4.70
N SER A 29 10.66 1.76 4.03
CA SER A 29 10.88 2.94 3.18
C SER A 29 9.98 2.93 1.94
N PHE A 30 9.71 1.76 1.36
CA PHE A 30 8.75 1.65 0.27
C PHE A 30 7.31 1.85 0.73
N ASP A 31 6.97 1.45 1.97
CA ASP A 31 5.64 1.66 2.55
C ASP A 31 5.42 3.13 2.96
N SER A 32 6.46 3.84 3.40
CA SER A 32 6.38 5.28 3.72
C SER A 32 6.26 6.17 2.48
N GLN A 33 6.81 5.77 1.33
CA GLN A 33 6.55 6.44 0.06
C GLN A 33 5.19 6.06 -0.57
N ARG A 34 4.55 4.98 -0.12
CA ARG A 34 3.27 4.49 -0.66
C ARG A 34 2.07 4.76 0.26
N SER A 35 2.24 5.46 1.38
CA SER A 35 1.15 5.78 2.31
C SER A 35 0.13 6.81 1.76
N PHE A 36 0.26 7.22 0.49
CA PHE A 36 -0.80 7.90 -0.29
C PHE A 36 -1.02 7.30 -1.69
N SER A 37 -0.69 6.04 -1.88
CA SER A 37 -1.22 5.27 -3.01
C SER A 37 -1.67 3.93 -2.46
N ALA A 38 -2.98 3.79 -2.25
CA ALA A 38 -3.64 2.50 -2.21
C ALA A 38 -3.38 1.81 -3.55
N SER A 39 -2.17 1.25 -3.71
CA SER A 39 -1.80 0.39 -4.82
C SER A 39 -2.68 -0.82 -4.67
N GLY A 40 -3.77 -0.82 -5.43
CA GLY A 40 -4.73 -1.89 -5.53
C GLY A 40 -4.05 -3.18 -5.96
N LYS A 41 -3.50 -3.90 -4.99
CA LYS A 41 -3.63 -5.35 -4.96
C LYS A 41 -5.02 -5.59 -4.41
N SER A 42 -5.98 -5.67 -5.32
CA SER A 42 -7.34 -6.09 -4.98
C SER A 42 -7.27 -7.36 -4.12
N PRO A 43 -7.90 -7.40 -2.93
CA PRO A 43 -8.13 -8.65 -2.23
C PRO A 43 -9.34 -9.33 -2.88
N ALA A 44 -9.25 -9.62 -4.17
CA ALA A 44 -10.18 -10.50 -4.86
C ALA A 44 -9.72 -11.95 -4.70
N GLN A 45 -9.43 -12.36 -3.46
CA GLN A 45 -9.19 -13.76 -3.11
C GLN A 45 -10.01 -14.14 -1.88
N TRP A 46 -11.30 -13.85 -1.96
CA TRP A 46 -12.31 -14.53 -1.15
C TRP A 46 -13.31 -15.17 -2.12
N GLY A 47 -13.22 -16.50 -2.28
CA GLY A 47 -14.33 -17.29 -2.81
C GLY A 47 -14.20 -17.95 -4.18
N ARG A 48 -13.01 -18.30 -4.69
CA ARG A 48 -12.93 -19.25 -5.82
C ARG A 48 -11.95 -20.40 -5.58
N THR A 49 -12.56 -21.55 -5.32
CA THR A 49 -12.05 -22.91 -5.47
C THR A 49 -11.06 -23.01 -6.62
N GLN A 50 -9.89 -23.56 -6.28
CA GLN A 50 -8.86 -23.98 -7.21
C GLN A 50 -9.46 -24.99 -8.21
N VAL A 51 -9.58 -24.59 -9.47
CA VAL A 51 -9.74 -25.54 -10.57
C VAL A 51 -8.72 -25.19 -11.62
N ASN A 52 -7.75 -26.09 -11.73
CA ASN A 52 -6.73 -26.24 -12.75
C ASN A 52 -7.08 -25.58 -14.10
N GLY A 53 -6.44 -24.45 -14.40
CA GLY A 53 -6.61 -23.72 -15.65
C GLY A 53 -5.44 -22.77 -15.86
N ASN A 54 -4.68 -23.03 -16.93
CA ASN A 54 -3.55 -22.25 -17.39
C ASN A 54 -3.85 -20.73 -17.33
N PRO A 55 -3.08 -19.88 -16.61
CA PRO A 55 -3.34 -18.44 -16.59
C PRO A 55 -2.78 -17.85 -17.89
N SER A 56 -3.48 -18.08 -19.00
CA SER A 56 -3.35 -17.20 -20.15
C SER A 56 -3.71 -15.81 -19.66
N SER A 57 -2.67 -14.99 -19.54
CA SER A 57 -2.72 -13.58 -19.22
C SER A 57 -3.81 -12.91 -20.04
N ALA A 58 -5.00 -12.76 -19.44
CA ALA A 58 -5.96 -11.78 -19.87
C ALA A 58 -5.27 -10.43 -19.64
N LYS A 59 -4.52 -9.98 -20.65
CA LYS A 59 -3.90 -8.67 -20.67
C LYS A 59 -5.04 -7.67 -20.62
N SER A 60 -5.35 -7.18 -19.43
CA SER A 60 -6.23 -6.03 -19.27
C SER A 60 -5.56 -4.90 -20.04
N VAL A 61 -6.16 -4.50 -21.17
CA VAL A 61 -5.69 -3.35 -21.93
C VAL A 61 -5.98 -2.12 -21.07
N PRO A 62 -4.97 -1.36 -20.64
CA PRO A 62 -5.21 -0.15 -19.85
C PRO A 62 -5.97 0.86 -20.72
N HIS A 63 -6.93 1.56 -20.11
CA HIS A 63 -7.60 2.68 -20.77
C HIS A 63 -6.57 3.76 -21.11
N PRO A 64 -6.69 4.46 -22.26
CA PRO A 64 -5.69 5.42 -22.72
C PRO A 64 -5.54 6.62 -21.78
N GLU A 65 -6.57 6.98 -21.03
CA GLU A 65 -6.52 8.03 -20.00
C GLU A 65 -5.63 7.68 -18.79
N LEU A 66 -5.22 6.41 -18.68
CA LEU A 66 -4.33 5.93 -17.64
C LEU A 66 -2.88 5.88 -18.10
N LEU A 67 -2.55 6.46 -19.26
CA LEU A 67 -1.19 6.48 -19.81
C LEU A 67 -0.65 7.91 -19.86
N ASP A 68 0.63 8.10 -19.57
CA ASP A 68 1.33 9.37 -19.74
C ASP A 68 1.62 9.65 -21.23
N ASP A 69 2.19 10.83 -21.53
CA ASP A 69 2.61 11.21 -22.89
C ASP A 69 3.63 10.22 -23.51
N SER A 70 4.27 9.39 -22.67
CA SER A 70 5.23 8.36 -23.07
C SER A 70 4.62 6.95 -23.14
N GLY A 71 3.32 6.79 -22.91
CA GLY A 71 2.59 5.52 -22.94
C GLY A 71 2.75 4.63 -21.70
N ASN A 72 3.29 5.15 -20.59
CA ASN A 72 3.41 4.42 -19.33
C ASN A 72 2.19 4.62 -18.44
N PRO A 73 1.77 3.62 -17.65
CA PRO A 73 0.68 3.78 -16.70
C PRO A 73 0.92 4.91 -15.69
N ILE A 74 -0.01 5.86 -15.62
CA ILE A 74 0.01 6.94 -14.61
C ILE A 74 -0.41 6.37 -13.25
N ASN A 75 0.28 6.79 -12.19
CA ASN A 75 -0.02 6.39 -10.80
C ASN A 75 -0.75 7.50 -10.03
N GLU A 76 -1.28 8.51 -10.72
CA GLU A 76 -1.98 9.62 -10.10
C GLU A 76 -3.46 9.29 -9.83
N PRO A 77 -4.04 9.82 -8.73
CA PRO A 77 -5.45 9.62 -8.45
C PRO A 77 -6.30 10.27 -9.54
N LEU A 78 -7.16 9.48 -10.19
CA LEU A 78 -8.03 9.92 -11.28
C LEU A 78 -8.95 11.07 -10.79
N LEU A 79 -8.70 12.30 -11.25
CA LEU A 79 -9.54 13.45 -10.92
C LEU A 79 -10.82 13.42 -11.77
N VAL A 80 -11.87 12.78 -11.27
CA VAL A 80 -13.19 12.79 -11.92
C VAL A 80 -13.96 14.03 -11.48
N MET A 81 -14.08 15.02 -12.36
CA MET A 81 -14.98 16.16 -12.11
C MET A 81 -16.44 15.69 -12.17
N ARG A 82 -17.10 15.65 -11.02
CA ARG A 82 -18.55 15.43 -10.92
C ARG A 82 -19.24 16.76 -10.68
N SER A 83 -20.33 17.02 -11.40
CA SER A 83 -21.25 18.12 -11.07
C SER A 83 -22.05 17.72 -9.82
N MET A 84 -21.68 18.23 -8.65
CA MET A 84 -22.36 17.99 -7.37
C MET A 84 -22.83 19.31 -6.75
N THR A 85 -23.90 19.28 -5.94
CA THR A 85 -24.30 20.47 -5.19
C THR A 85 -23.33 20.71 -4.02
N VAL A 86 -23.30 21.93 -3.49
CA VAL A 86 -22.41 22.29 -2.36
C VAL A 86 -22.70 21.43 -1.12
N GLU A 87 -23.98 21.12 -0.89
CA GLU A 87 -24.40 20.33 0.27
C GLU A 87 -23.96 18.86 0.15
N ASP A 88 -24.12 18.27 -1.04
CA ASP A 88 -23.67 16.90 -1.30
C ASP A 88 -22.13 16.78 -1.17
N ALA A 89 -21.41 17.80 -1.64
CA ALA A 89 -19.95 17.86 -1.52
C ALA A 89 -19.51 17.87 -0.05
N ARG A 90 -20.19 18.67 0.77
CA ARG A 90 -19.94 18.73 2.22
C ARG A 90 -20.17 17.38 2.87
N GLN A 91 -21.30 16.74 2.58
CA GLN A 91 -21.64 15.44 3.14
C GLN A 91 -20.64 14.36 2.74
N GLN A 92 -20.15 14.38 1.49
CA GLN A 92 -19.12 13.45 1.02
C GLN A 92 -17.77 13.67 1.70
N LEU A 93 -17.36 14.92 1.91
CA LEU A 93 -16.14 15.23 2.66
C LEU A 93 -16.22 14.79 4.12
N ASP A 94 -17.35 15.03 4.78
CA ASP A 94 -17.59 14.59 6.16
C ASP A 94 -17.55 13.05 6.25
N ALA A 95 -18.12 12.34 5.26
CA ALA A 95 -18.06 10.88 5.20
C ALA A 95 -16.62 10.36 5.06
N ILE A 96 -15.82 10.96 4.17
CA ILE A 96 -14.40 10.61 3.96
C ILE A 96 -13.62 10.85 5.27
N TYR A 97 -13.81 12.00 5.91
CA TYR A 97 -13.15 12.34 7.17
C TYR A 97 -13.45 11.34 8.29
N ASN A 98 -14.72 10.96 8.46
CA ASN A 98 -15.13 9.98 9.48
C ASN A 98 -14.64 8.55 9.19
N SER A 99 -14.47 8.19 7.91
CA SER A 99 -13.97 6.88 7.48
C SER A 99 -12.44 6.75 7.49
N SER A 100 -11.71 7.84 7.73
CA SER A 100 -10.24 7.85 7.66
C SER A 100 -9.61 7.02 8.79
N PRO A 101 -8.67 6.10 8.49
CA PRO A 101 -8.05 5.18 9.46
C PRO A 101 -7.15 5.83 10.53
N GLY A 102 -7.30 7.14 10.79
CA GLY A 102 -6.62 7.87 11.87
C GLY A 102 -7.55 8.65 12.80
N ASN A 103 -8.88 8.60 12.61
CA ASN A 103 -9.84 9.47 13.31
C ASN A 103 -10.28 8.97 14.71
N SER A 104 -9.64 7.94 15.28
CA SER A 104 -10.01 7.41 16.60
C SER A 104 -9.48 8.21 17.79
N LYS A 105 -8.69 9.29 17.56
CA LYS A 105 -8.04 10.06 18.63
C LYS A 105 -8.72 11.38 19.02
N GLY A 106 -9.84 11.74 18.41
CA GLY A 106 -10.50 13.04 18.61
C GLY A 106 -11.86 13.03 19.33
N LYS A 107 -12.31 11.88 19.89
CA LYS A 107 -13.62 11.76 20.56
C LYS A 107 -13.56 11.57 22.07
N THR A 108 -12.42 11.91 22.68
CA THR A 108 -12.31 12.06 24.13
C THR A 108 -12.24 13.56 24.40
N GLU A 109 -13.12 14.04 25.30
CA GLU A 109 -13.28 15.43 25.75
C GLU A 109 -14.38 16.24 25.07
N GLU A 110 -15.63 15.93 25.41
CA GLU A 110 -16.57 16.94 25.92
C GLU A 110 -17.38 16.30 27.07
N ASN A 111 -16.92 16.56 28.29
CA ASN A 111 -17.68 16.39 29.52
C ASN A 111 -18.49 17.67 29.77
N GLN A 112 -19.81 17.57 29.75
CA GLN A 112 -20.72 18.13 30.77
C GLN A 112 -22.16 17.69 30.52
#